data_AF-B0WHE5-F1
#
_entry.id   AF-B0WHE5-F1
#
_cell.length_a   1.000
_cell.length_b   1.000
_cell.length_c   1.000
_cell.angle_alpha   90.00
_cell.angle_beta   90.00
_cell.angle_gamma   90.00
#
_symmetry.space_group_name_H-M   'P 1'
#
loop_
_entity.id
_entity.type
_entity.pdbx_description
1 polymer ?
#
loop_
_entity_poly.entity_id
_entity_poly.type
_entity_poly.pdbx_seq_one_letter_code
_entity_poly.pdbx_strand_id
1 'polypeptide(L)'
;MNQLPVEVCEEIFKSLNLQGVLTARRTCRRWRQIVNGSPALMSRIHLKPPLSLMDRGMKPICSIPARGVTLKDTTVLTIDSWWESIGSELTFLRL
;
A
#
# COMPACT_ATOMS: atom_id res chain seq x y z
N MET A 1 3.36 -18.42 -17.07
CA MET A 1 3.63 -16.97 -17.20
C MET A 1 4.76 -16.49 -16.26
N ASN A 2 5.90 -17.19 -16.18
CA ASN A 2 7.00 -16.86 -15.25
C ASN A 2 8.26 -16.27 -15.92
N GLN A 3 8.18 -15.82 -17.17
CA GLN A 3 9.37 -15.48 -17.98
C GLN A 3 9.55 -14.01 -18.34
N LEU A 4 8.56 -13.14 -18.07
CA LEU A 4 8.73 -11.71 -18.34
C LEU A 4 9.79 -11.11 -17.41
N PRO A 5 10.76 -10.33 -17.89
CA PRO A 5 11.69 -9.58 -17.05
C PRO A 5 10.96 -8.66 -16.06
N VAL A 6 11.59 -8.35 -14.93
CA VAL A 6 11.00 -7.51 -13.87
C VAL A 6 10.67 -6.12 -14.43
N GLU A 7 11.55 -5.59 -15.26
CA GLU A 7 11.45 -4.27 -15.89
C GLU A 7 10.21 -4.19 -16.79
N VAL A 8 9.92 -5.26 -17.54
CA VAL A 8 8.74 -5.33 -18.39
C VAL A 8 7.46 -5.41 -17.55
N CYS A 9 7.47 -6.18 -16.47
CA CYS A 9 6.35 -6.22 -15.53
C CYS A 9 6.12 -4.85 -14.87
N GLU A 10 7.17 -4.14 -14.49
CA GLU A 10 7.06 -2.80 -13.92
C GLU A 10 6.44 -1.82 -14.92
N GLU A 11 6.86 -1.81 -16.18
CA GLU A 11 6.26 -0.96 -17.21
C GLU A 11 4.77 -1.28 -17.44
N ILE A 12 4.41 -2.57 -17.46
CA ILE A 12 3.01 -2.99 -17.52
C ILE A 12 2.25 -2.42 -16.31
N PHE A 13 2.77 -2.56 -15.10
CA PHE A 13 2.10 -2.07 -13.89
C PHE A 13 2.02 -0.55 -13.81
N LYS A 14 2.99 0.17 -14.38
CA LYS A 14 2.94 1.64 -14.49
C LYS A 14 1.77 2.10 -15.34
N SER A 15 1.40 1.34 -16.37
CA SER A 15 0.22 1.63 -17.20
C SER A 15 -1.12 1.38 -16.50
N LEU A 16 -1.15 0.61 -15.41
CA LEU A 16 -2.37 0.34 -14.64
C LEU A 16 -2.77 1.55 -13.79
N ASN A 17 -4.07 1.72 -13.55
CA ASN A 17 -4.58 2.62 -12.51
C ASN A 17 -4.33 2.03 -11.10
N LEU A 18 -4.61 2.79 -10.04
CA LEU A 18 -4.34 2.37 -8.66
C LEU A 18 -4.99 1.01 -8.32
N GLN A 19 -6.25 0.79 -8.71
CA GLN A 19 -6.94 -0.48 -8.47
C GLN A 19 -6.27 -1.64 -9.21
N GLY A 20 -5.81 -1.41 -10.45
CA GLY A 20 -5.05 -2.38 -11.21
C GLY A 20 -3.72 -2.74 -10.55
N VAL A 21 -2.98 -1.75 -10.04
CA VAL A 21 -1.72 -1.99 -9.30
C VAL A 21 -1.99 -2.79 -8.02
N LEU A 22 -3.05 -2.45 -7.26
CA LEU A 22 -3.42 -3.19 -6.05
C LEU A 22 -3.84 -4.63 -6.35
N THR A 23 -4.56 -4.83 -7.45
CA THR A 23 -4.96 -6.16 -7.93
C THR A 23 -3.72 -6.96 -8.31
N ALA A 24 -2.83 -6.41 -9.12
CA ALA A 24 -1.59 -7.05 -9.53
C ALA A 24 -0.74 -7.46 -8.31
N ARG A 25 -0.63 -6.57 -7.32
CA ARG A 25 0.09 -6.84 -6.07
C ARG A 25 -0.52 -8.00 -5.27
N ARG A 26 -1.83 -8.23 -5.36
CA ARG A 26 -2.54 -9.32 -4.69
C ARG A 26 -2.50 -10.64 -5.46
N THR A 27 -2.23 -10.62 -6.77
CA THR A 27 -2.30 -11.80 -7.65
C THR A 27 -1.33 -12.91 -7.25
N CYS A 28 -0.04 -12.61 -7.08
CA CYS A 28 0.96 -13.61 -6.71
C CYS A 28 2.15 -13.01 -5.96
N ARG A 29 2.98 -13.86 -5.33
CA ARG A 29 4.17 -13.41 -4.56
C ARG A 29 5.15 -12.61 -5.41
N ARG A 30 5.37 -13.02 -6.66
CA ARG A 30 6.30 -12.36 -7.57
C ARG A 30 5.85 -10.95 -7.93
N TRP A 31 4.58 -10.77 -8.30
CA TRP A 31 4.03 -9.45 -8.61
C TRP A 31 4.00 -8.55 -7.40
N ARG A 32 3.74 -9.12 -6.21
CA ARG A 32 3.88 -8.38 -4.95
C ARG A 32 5.30 -7.85 -4.74
N GLN A 33 6.32 -8.67 -4.97
CA GLN A 33 7.72 -8.25 -4.85
C GLN A 33 8.08 -7.16 -5.86
N ILE A 34 7.62 -7.27 -7.11
CA ILE A 34 7.86 -6.25 -8.14
C ILE A 34 7.20 -4.93 -7.75
N VAL A 35 5.92 -4.96 -7.36
CA VAL A 35 5.20 -3.75 -6.94
C VAL A 35 5.85 -3.12 -5.71
N ASN A 36 6.20 -3.93 -4.69
CA ASN A 36 6.85 -3.43 -3.47
C ASN A 36 8.26 -2.90 -3.73
N GLY A 37 9.00 -3.51 -4.66
CA GLY A 37 10.37 -3.15 -5.00
C GLY A 37 10.49 -1.90 -5.86
N SER A 38 9.42 -1.52 -6.59
CA SER A 38 9.43 -0.36 -7.49
C SER A 38 8.99 0.92 -6.77
N PRO A 39 9.89 1.91 -6.56
CA PRO A 39 9.53 3.16 -5.90
C PRO A 39 8.44 3.95 -6.64
N ALA A 40 8.43 3.87 -7.97
CA ALA A 40 7.47 4.56 -8.83
C ALA A 40 6.05 3.99 -8.71
N LEU A 41 5.90 2.68 -8.45
CA LEU A 41 4.60 2.06 -8.20
C LEU A 41 4.14 2.33 -6.76
N MET A 42 5.05 2.23 -5.80
CA MET A 42 4.75 2.46 -4.39
C MET A 42 4.39 3.92 -4.08
N SER A 43 4.97 4.90 -4.77
CA SER A 43 4.60 6.31 -4.59
C SER A 43 3.16 6.62 -4.99
N ARG A 44 2.49 5.73 -5.76
CA ARG A 44 1.09 5.88 -6.16
C ARG A 44 0.13 5.34 -5.09
N ILE A 45 0.62 4.47 -4.21
CA ILE A 45 -0.20 3.81 -3.18
C ILE A 45 -0.19 4.68 -1.92
N HIS A 46 -1.19 5.56 -1.84
CA HIS A 46 -1.47 6.33 -0.64
C HIS A 46 -2.63 5.71 0.12
N LEU A 47 -2.41 5.39 1.39
CA LEU A 47 -3.52 5.04 2.27
C LEU A 47 -4.24 6.32 2.67
N LYS A 48 -5.50 6.43 2.25
CA LYS A 48 -6.48 7.34 2.85
C LYS A 48 -7.35 6.51 3.77
N PRO A 49 -7.11 6.54 5.08
CA PRO A 49 -8.00 5.86 5.99
C PRO A 49 -9.39 6.51 5.98
N PRO A 50 -10.46 5.72 6.13
CA PRO A 50 -11.80 6.28 6.21
C PRO A 50 -11.91 7.20 7.43
N LEU A 51 -12.58 8.32 7.22
CA LEU A 51 -12.72 9.51 8.08
C LEU A 51 -13.43 9.30 9.43
N SER A 52 -13.50 8.09 9.96
CA SER A 52 -14.20 7.85 11.21
C SER A 52 -13.58 6.69 11.96
N LEU A 53 -12.86 7.04 13.03
CA LEU A 53 -12.26 6.16 14.03
C LEU A 53 -11.38 5.02 13.50
N MET A 54 -10.07 5.24 13.58
CA MET A 54 -9.12 4.13 13.64
C MET A 54 -9.09 3.62 15.09
N ASP A 55 -9.84 2.55 15.36
CA ASP A 55 -9.92 1.85 16.65
C ASP A 55 -9.48 0.38 16.48
N ARG A 56 -9.32 -0.35 17.59
CA ARG A 56 -8.87 -1.76 17.75
C ARG A 56 -9.43 -2.77 16.75
N GLY A 57 -10.56 -2.48 16.10
CA GLY A 57 -11.23 -3.34 15.13
C GLY A 57 -10.90 -3.09 13.66
N MET A 58 -10.11 -2.07 13.30
CA MET A 58 -9.73 -1.86 11.90
C MET A 58 -8.85 -3.02 11.42
N LYS A 59 -9.43 -3.90 10.61
CA LYS A 59 -8.64 -4.71 9.68
C LYS A 59 -8.24 -3.76 8.55
N PRO A 60 -6.95 -3.37 8.43
CA PRO A 60 -6.53 -2.57 7.30
C PRO A 60 -6.92 -3.34 6.04
N ILE A 61 -7.76 -2.71 5.19
CA ILE A 61 -8.32 -3.30 3.96
C ILE A 61 -7.20 -3.91 3.10
N CYS A 62 -5.98 -3.44 3.32
CA CYS A 62 -4.80 -4.08 2.83
C CYS A 62 -3.68 -3.94 3.88
N SER A 63 -2.96 -5.03 4.19
CA SER A 63 -1.63 -5.01 4.82
C SER A 63 -0.60 -4.44 3.85
N ILE A 64 -0.82 -3.17 3.47
CA ILE A 64 0.07 -2.43 2.59
C ILE A 64 1.13 -1.80 3.48
N PRO A 65 2.42 -2.14 3.29
CA PRO A 65 3.48 -1.22 3.66
C PRO A 65 3.27 0.02 2.78
N ALA A 66 2.60 1.02 3.31
CA ALA A 66 2.39 2.28 2.61
C ALA A 66 3.58 3.16 2.93
N ARG A 67 4.31 3.60 1.90
CA ARG A 67 5.39 4.57 2.11
C ARG A 67 4.86 5.90 2.66
N GLY A 68 3.59 6.20 2.40
CA GLY A 68 2.92 7.41 2.83
C GLY A 68 1.50 7.17 3.32
N VAL A 69 1.17 7.79 4.46
CA VAL A 69 -0.20 7.90 4.98
C VAL A 69 -0.53 9.38 5.10
N THR A 70 -1.69 9.78 4.60
CA THR A 70 -2.25 11.11 4.85
C THR A 70 -3.47 10.94 5.75
N LEU A 71 -3.33 11.40 6.99
CA LEU A 71 -4.41 11.47 7.95
C LEU A 71 -5.02 12.86 7.79
N LYS A 72 -6.18 12.96 7.14
CA LYS A 72 -6.92 14.22 7.08
C LYS A 72 -8.20 14.04 7.89
N ASP A 73 -8.48 14.98 8.78
CA ASP A 73 -9.68 14.97 9.66
C ASP A 73 -9.87 13.63 10.40
N THR A 74 -8.76 12.97 10.79
CA THR A 74 -8.76 11.65 11.42
C THR A 74 -8.21 11.73 12.84
N THR A 75 -8.99 11.28 13.83
CA THR A 75 -8.52 11.10 15.22
C THR A 75 -8.07 9.66 15.41
N VAL A 76 -6.77 9.44 15.60
CA VAL A 76 -6.24 8.13 16.02
C VAL A 76 -6.47 7.99 17.52
N LEU A 77 -7.38 7.10 17.93
CA LEU A 77 -7.70 6.90 19.35
C LEU A 77 -6.73 5.94 20.02
N THR A 78 -6.38 4.85 19.33
CA THR A 78 -5.36 3.90 19.80
C THR A 78 -4.50 3.37 18.66
N ILE A 79 -3.19 3.36 18.90
CA ILE A 79 -2.19 2.71 18.03
C ILE A 79 -2.05 1.27 18.55
N ASP A 80 -2.74 0.33 17.92
CA ASP A 80 -2.70 -1.10 18.26
C ASP A 80 -2.01 -1.90 17.14
N SER A 81 -2.10 -3.23 17.16
CA SER A 81 -1.43 -4.15 16.22
C SER A 81 -1.75 -3.90 14.73
N TRP A 82 -2.83 -3.19 14.42
CA TRP A 82 -3.13 -2.74 13.06
C TRP A 82 -2.08 -1.76 12.51
N TRP A 83 -1.45 -0.96 13.39
CA TRP A 83 -0.43 0.00 13.00
C TRP A 83 0.87 -0.69 12.62
N GLU A 84 1.25 -1.81 13.21
CA GLU A 84 2.48 -2.52 12.81
C GLU A 84 2.47 -2.89 11.32
N SER A 85 1.30 -3.21 10.77
CA SER A 85 1.14 -3.52 9.33
C SER A 85 1.21 -2.30 8.41
N ILE A 86 1.01 -1.09 8.94
CA ILE A 86 0.98 0.18 8.18
C ILE A 86 2.26 1.00 8.42
N GLY A 87 2.65 1.14 9.69
CA GLY A 87 3.78 1.86 10.24
C GLY A 87 5.15 1.25 9.95
N SER A 88 5.24 -0.07 9.77
CA SER A 88 6.54 -0.75 9.59
C SER A 88 7.33 -0.27 8.37
N GLU A 89 6.68 0.25 7.34
CA GLU A 89 7.35 0.78 6.14
C GLU A 89 6.93 2.22 5.79
N LEU A 90 6.35 2.92 6.77
CA LEU A 90 5.99 4.33 6.61
C LEU A 90 7.25 5.18 6.56
N THR A 91 7.46 5.84 5.42
CA THR A 91 8.59 6.79 5.25
C THR A 91 8.18 8.23 5.47
N PHE A 92 6.89 8.56 5.36
CA PHE A 92 6.37 9.90 5.61
C PHE A 92 4.93 9.86 6.11
N LEU A 93 4.65 10.63 7.16
CA LEU A 93 3.31 10.83 7.72
C LEU A 93 2.91 12.30 7.49
N ARG A 94 1.76 12.53 6.87
CA ARG A 94 1.17 13.88 6.77
C ARG A 94 -0.09 13.95 7.63
N LEU A 95 -0.13 14.98 8.47
CA LEU A 95 -1.23 15.38 9.33
C LEU A 95 -2.04 16.50 8.66
#